data_AF-A0A6A9K1K2-F1
#
_entry.id   AF-A0A6A9K1K2-F1
#
_cell.length_a   1.000
_cell.length_b   1.000
_cell.length_c   1.000
_cell.angle_alpha   90.00
_cell.angle_beta   90.00
_cell.angle_gamma   90.00
#
_symmetry.space_group_name_H-M   'P 1'
#
loop_
_entity.id
_entity.type
_entity.pdbx_description
1 polymer ?
#
loop_
_entity_poly.entity_id
_entity_poly.type
_entity_poly.pdbx_seq_one_letter_code
_entity_poly.pdbx_strand_id
1 'polypeptide(L)'
;KGIAEFAQQPPLIITGDNYDQTGAAVDDQPQGFAHDVRINIFNISKINSEVRGGKEPRIKRMKEVLGDSYFNHLANLPDLVLLMDESHRYRASAGVRAINELRPLFGLEVTATPFVESSKGPVQFKNVVMDYPLARAMEDGFVKEPAVV
;
A
#
# COMPACT_ATOMS: atom_id res chain seq x y z
N LYS A 1 -14.52 -0.38 18.93
CA LYS A 1 -15.28 -1.66 18.89
C LYS A 1 -15.20 -2.14 17.44
N GLY A 2 -14.73 -3.36 17.15
CA GLY A 2 -14.58 -3.83 15.75
C GLY A 2 -13.52 -4.92 15.56
N ILE A 3 -12.34 -4.80 16.18
CA ILE A 3 -11.25 -5.80 16.02
C ILE A 3 -11.66 -7.20 16.50
N ALA A 4 -12.53 -7.30 17.51
CA ALA A 4 -13.01 -8.59 18.02
C ALA A 4 -13.86 -9.38 17.01
N GLU A 5 -14.51 -8.72 16.04
CA GLU A 5 -15.29 -9.38 14.99
C GLU A 5 -14.38 -10.15 14.02
N PHE A 6 -13.12 -9.70 13.85
CA PHE A 6 -12.13 -10.43 13.05
C PHE A 6 -11.71 -11.78 13.65
N ALA A 7 -12.01 -12.03 14.93
CA ALA A 7 -11.82 -13.37 15.49
C ALA A 7 -12.84 -14.39 14.93
N GLN A 8 -14.01 -13.92 14.50
CA GLN A 8 -15.08 -14.76 13.94
C GLN A 8 -15.08 -14.71 12.41
N GLN A 9 -14.77 -13.55 11.82
CA GLN A 9 -14.72 -13.33 10.39
C GLN A 9 -13.39 -12.63 10.04
N PRO A 10 -12.28 -13.39 9.94
CA PRO A 10 -10.97 -12.80 9.65
C PRO A 10 -10.98 -12.13 8.27
N PRO A 11 -10.16 -11.09 8.04
CA PRO A 11 -10.06 -10.46 6.73
C PRO A 11 -9.58 -11.45 5.65
N LEU A 12 -10.08 -11.29 4.42
CA LEU A 12 -9.54 -12.01 3.27
C LEU A 12 -8.22 -11.34 2.84
N ILE A 13 -7.13 -12.10 2.87
CA ILE A 13 -5.81 -11.62 2.45
C ILE A 13 -5.55 -12.03 0.99
N ILE A 14 -5.26 -11.04 0.16
CA ILE A 14 -5.01 -11.19 -1.26
C ILE A 14 -3.61 -10.65 -1.56
N THR A 15 -2.79 -11.44 -2.25
CA THR A 15 -1.37 -11.15 -2.52
C THR A 15 -1.05 -11.35 -4.00
N GLY A 16 0.16 -10.94 -4.38
CA GLY A 16 0.74 -11.14 -5.71
C GLY A 16 0.62 -12.54 -6.32
N ASP A 17 0.43 -13.57 -5.49
CA ASP A 17 0.48 -14.95 -5.92
C ASP A 17 -0.93 -15.57 -6.08
N ASN A 18 -1.99 -14.89 -5.62
CA ASN A 18 -3.37 -15.39 -5.67
C ASN A 18 -4.36 -14.45 -6.39
N TYR A 19 -3.90 -13.36 -7.02
CA TYR A 19 -4.76 -12.41 -7.72
C TYR A 19 -5.63 -13.07 -8.81
N ASP A 20 -5.04 -13.92 -9.65
CA ASP A 20 -5.74 -14.55 -10.78
C ASP A 20 -6.85 -15.53 -10.34
N GLN A 21 -6.64 -16.19 -9.19
CA GLN A 21 -7.60 -17.16 -8.65
C GLN A 21 -8.71 -16.47 -7.85
N THR A 22 -8.40 -15.36 -7.18
CA THR A 22 -9.31 -14.67 -6.27
C THR A 22 -10.14 -13.61 -7.01
N GLY A 23 -9.59 -12.95 -8.04
CA GLY A 23 -10.30 -11.95 -8.85
C GLY A 23 -11.55 -12.50 -9.54
N ALA A 24 -11.52 -13.76 -9.98
CA ALA A 24 -12.69 -14.45 -10.55
C ALA A 24 -13.74 -14.86 -9.49
N ALA A 25 -13.34 -15.04 -8.22
CA ALA A 25 -14.23 -15.41 -7.12
C ALA A 25 -14.85 -14.18 -6.41
N VAL A 26 -14.30 -12.99 -6.64
CA VAL A 26 -14.66 -11.75 -5.94
C VAL A 26 -15.92 -11.07 -6.52
N ASP A 27 -16.20 -11.23 -7.81
CA ASP A 27 -17.41 -10.69 -8.46
C ASP A 27 -18.69 -11.49 -8.11
N ASP A 28 -18.55 -12.76 -7.73
CA ASP A 28 -19.67 -13.71 -7.59
C ASP A 28 -20.11 -13.97 -6.14
N GLN A 29 -19.50 -13.30 -5.15
CA GLN A 29 -19.84 -13.48 -3.74
C GLN A 29 -20.95 -12.49 -3.32
N PRO A 30 -22.17 -12.97 -3.00
CA PRO A 30 -23.27 -12.09 -2.61
C PRO A 30 -22.93 -11.34 -1.32
N GLN A 31 -23.24 -10.03 -1.31
CA GLN A 31 -23.14 -9.20 -0.11
C GLN A 31 -23.93 -9.85 1.03
N GLY A 32 -23.24 -10.25 2.09
CA GLY A 32 -23.84 -10.89 3.28
C GLY A 32 -23.23 -12.23 3.70
N PHE A 33 -22.39 -12.88 2.86
CA PHE A 33 -21.65 -14.10 3.23
C PHE A 33 -20.13 -14.00 3.05
N ALA A 34 -19.65 -12.88 2.49
CA ALA A 34 -18.25 -12.64 2.17
C ALA A 34 -17.53 -11.90 3.30
N HIS A 35 -16.23 -12.15 3.48
CA HIS A 35 -15.38 -11.38 4.38
C HIS A 35 -15.57 -9.86 4.19
N ASP A 36 -16.06 -9.18 5.23
CA ASP A 36 -16.38 -7.74 5.19
C ASP A 36 -15.14 -6.86 5.00
N VAL A 37 -13.96 -7.40 5.32
CA VAL A 37 -12.69 -6.71 5.16
C VAL A 37 -11.76 -7.52 4.28
N ARG A 38 -11.20 -6.84 3.28
CA ARG A 38 -10.26 -7.43 2.32
C ARG A 38 -8.95 -6.65 2.38
N ILE A 39 -7.85 -7.36 2.52
CA ILE A 39 -6.51 -6.78 2.61
C ILE A 39 -5.71 -7.22 1.40
N ASN A 40 -5.43 -6.26 0.52
CA ASN A 40 -4.59 -6.48 -0.65
C ASN A 40 -3.15 -6.08 -0.36
N ILE A 41 -2.20 -7.00 -0.53
CA ILE A 41 -0.79 -6.79 -0.22
C ILE A 41 0.03 -6.79 -1.51
N PHE A 42 0.53 -5.61 -1.85
CA PHE A 42 1.35 -5.39 -3.04
C PHE A 42 2.78 -5.09 -2.67
N ASN A 43 3.72 -5.68 -3.42
CA ASN A 43 5.12 -5.27 -3.36
C ASN A 43 5.45 -4.34 -4.54
N ILE A 44 5.71 -3.07 -4.22
CA ILE A 44 6.01 -2.06 -5.23
C ILE A 44 7.30 -2.33 -6.02
N SER A 45 8.26 -3.05 -5.44
CA SER A 45 9.49 -3.43 -6.12
C SER A 45 9.26 -4.49 -7.20
N LYS A 46 8.40 -5.49 -6.94
CA LYS A 46 7.94 -6.49 -7.93
C LYS A 46 7.24 -5.81 -9.11
N ILE A 47 6.34 -4.87 -8.79
CA ILE A 47 5.66 -4.01 -9.78
C ILE A 47 6.66 -3.21 -10.62
N ASN A 48 7.71 -2.65 -10.01
CA ASN A 48 8.69 -1.83 -10.73
C ASN A 48 9.70 -2.64 -11.56
N SER A 49 10.08 -3.85 -11.14
CA SER A 49 11.10 -4.67 -11.81
C SER A 49 10.64 -5.23 -13.17
N GLU A 50 9.36 -5.53 -13.31
CA GLU A 50 8.77 -6.10 -14.54
C GLU A 50 8.63 -5.07 -15.67
N VAL A 51 8.89 -3.78 -15.38
CA VAL A 51 8.61 -2.65 -16.27
C VAL A 51 9.80 -2.22 -17.16
N ARG A 52 11.01 -2.79 -16.97
CA ARG A 52 12.28 -2.32 -17.59
C ARG A 52 12.56 -2.69 -19.06
N GLY A 53 11.67 -3.40 -19.77
CA GLY A 53 11.96 -3.97 -21.11
C GLY A 53 11.52 -3.20 -22.37
N GLY A 54 11.23 -1.89 -22.31
CA GLY A 54 11.00 -1.08 -23.54
C GLY A 54 9.67 -1.24 -24.30
N LYS A 55 8.69 -1.99 -23.79
CA LYS A 55 7.35 -2.15 -24.40
C LYS A 55 6.34 -1.05 -23.98
N GLU A 56 5.06 -1.19 -24.36
CA GLU A 56 3.93 -0.26 -24.18
C GLU A 56 3.85 0.56 -22.87
N PRO A 57 3.14 1.72 -22.86
CA PRO A 57 3.04 2.63 -21.71
C PRO A 57 2.72 1.92 -20.40
N ARG A 58 3.50 2.22 -19.36
CA ARG A 58 3.61 1.50 -18.08
C ARG A 58 2.29 1.28 -17.33
N ILE A 59 1.28 2.12 -17.61
CA ILE A 59 -0.08 2.04 -17.07
C ILE A 59 -0.83 0.77 -17.49
N LYS A 60 -0.57 0.28 -18.72
CA LYS A 60 -1.18 -0.95 -19.26
C LYS A 60 -0.65 -2.23 -18.59
N ARG A 61 0.47 -2.16 -17.86
CA ARG A 61 1.13 -3.35 -17.26
C ARG A 61 0.83 -3.54 -15.78
N MET A 62 0.41 -2.51 -15.04
CA MET A 62 -0.21 -2.75 -13.73
C MET A 62 -1.53 -3.53 -13.88
N LYS A 63 -2.23 -3.33 -15.00
CA LYS A 63 -3.31 -4.20 -15.45
C LYS A 63 -2.87 -5.62 -15.82
N GLU A 64 -1.60 -5.88 -16.16
CA GLU A 64 -1.12 -7.24 -16.42
C GLU A 64 -0.79 -7.97 -15.11
N VAL A 65 -0.16 -7.28 -14.14
CA VAL A 65 0.22 -7.86 -12.84
C VAL A 65 -0.99 -8.15 -11.95
N LEU A 66 -2.01 -7.29 -12.05
CA LEU A 66 -3.24 -7.42 -11.26
C LEU A 66 -4.37 -8.08 -12.06
N GLY A 67 -4.28 -8.12 -13.39
CA GLY A 67 -5.42 -8.33 -14.27
C GLY A 67 -6.18 -7.02 -14.51
N ASP A 68 -6.59 -6.77 -15.77
CA ASP A 68 -7.32 -5.55 -16.14
C ASP A 68 -8.65 -5.48 -15.37
N SER A 69 -9.31 -6.63 -15.19
CA SER A 69 -10.52 -6.74 -14.38
C SER A 69 -10.29 -6.38 -12.92
N TYR A 70 -9.21 -6.87 -12.28
CA TYR A 70 -8.98 -6.68 -10.85
C TYR A 70 -8.55 -5.26 -10.51
N PHE A 71 -7.67 -4.65 -11.32
CA PHE A 71 -7.29 -3.26 -11.13
C PHE A 71 -8.52 -2.34 -11.24
N ASN A 72 -9.35 -2.56 -12.28
CA ASN A 72 -10.57 -1.79 -12.45
C ASN A 72 -11.58 -2.07 -11.33
N HIS A 73 -11.65 -3.29 -10.80
CA HIS A 73 -12.45 -3.60 -9.62
C HIS A 73 -12.01 -2.74 -8.42
N LEU A 74 -10.72 -2.76 -8.07
CA LEU A 74 -10.18 -1.96 -6.96
C LEU A 74 -10.43 -0.46 -7.16
N ALA A 75 -10.18 0.07 -8.37
CA ALA A 75 -10.35 1.48 -8.68
C ALA A 75 -11.81 1.96 -8.61
N ASN A 76 -12.78 1.03 -8.65
CA ASN A 76 -14.21 1.32 -8.52
C ASN A 76 -14.75 1.11 -7.09
N LEU A 77 -13.93 0.64 -6.14
CA LEU A 77 -14.35 0.49 -4.75
C LEU A 77 -14.48 1.87 -4.08
N PRO A 78 -15.67 2.24 -3.57
CA PRO A 78 -15.89 3.57 -2.97
C PRO A 78 -15.21 3.73 -1.60
N ASP A 79 -14.83 2.64 -0.96
CA ASP A 79 -14.26 2.56 0.39
C ASP A 79 -12.79 2.11 0.39
N LEU A 80 -12.13 2.13 -0.78
CA LEU A 80 -10.73 1.72 -0.89
C LEU A 80 -9.82 2.63 -0.04
N VAL A 81 -9.13 2.05 0.93
CA VAL A 81 -8.07 2.72 1.71
C VAL A 81 -6.72 2.17 1.28
N LEU A 82 -5.76 3.06 1.06
CA LEU A 82 -4.39 2.67 0.73
C LEU A 82 -3.49 2.82 1.95
N LEU A 83 -2.81 1.75 2.34
CA LEU A 83 -1.75 1.77 3.34
C LEU A 83 -0.40 1.65 2.65
N MET A 84 0.48 2.62 2.89
CA MET A 84 1.77 2.75 2.21
C MET A 84 2.89 2.71 3.23
N ASP A 85 3.72 1.68 3.16
CA ASP A 85 4.94 1.59 3.94
C ASP A 85 6.08 2.25 3.16
N GLU A 86 6.81 3.15 3.82
CA GLU A 86 8.00 3.85 3.30
C GLU A 86 7.81 4.49 1.90
N SER A 87 6.68 5.16 1.68
CA SER A 87 6.30 5.63 0.33
C SER A 87 7.26 6.64 -0.29
N HIS A 88 8.02 7.36 0.54
CA HIS A 88 9.13 8.20 0.12
C HIS A 88 10.13 7.47 -0.80
N ARG A 89 10.29 6.15 -0.65
CA ARG A 89 11.18 5.31 -1.48
C ARG A 89 10.74 5.18 -2.93
N TYR A 90 9.43 5.22 -3.18
CA TYR A 90 8.86 4.95 -4.50
C TYR A 90 8.05 6.12 -5.08
N ARG A 91 7.96 7.26 -4.40
CA ARG A 91 7.13 8.43 -4.78
C ARG A 91 7.35 8.97 -6.20
N ALA A 92 8.55 8.85 -6.75
CA ALA A 92 8.87 9.27 -8.12
C ALA A 92 8.80 8.13 -9.15
N SER A 93 8.55 6.90 -8.72
CA SER A 93 8.52 5.71 -9.58
C SER A 93 7.22 5.63 -10.38
N ALA A 94 7.25 4.84 -11.46
CA ALA A 94 6.05 4.58 -12.25
C ALA A 94 4.96 3.88 -11.42
N GLY A 95 5.34 3.06 -10.42
CA GLY A 95 4.41 2.41 -9.52
C GLY A 95 3.52 3.39 -8.74
N VAL A 96 4.02 4.57 -8.36
CA VAL A 96 3.21 5.56 -7.62
C VAL A 96 2.16 6.23 -8.48
N ARG A 97 2.46 6.46 -9.76
CA ARG A 97 1.46 7.00 -10.68
C ARG A 97 0.28 6.06 -10.85
N ALA A 98 0.53 4.78 -11.01
CA ALA A 98 -0.53 3.81 -11.20
C ALA A 98 -1.25 3.43 -9.88
N ILE A 99 -0.62 3.63 -8.72
CA ILE A 99 -1.32 3.65 -7.43
C ILE A 99 -2.30 4.84 -7.34
N ASN A 100 -1.90 6.04 -7.80
CA ASN A 100 -2.79 7.22 -7.78
C ASN A 100 -4.05 7.02 -8.64
N GLU A 101 -3.99 6.15 -9.64
CA GLU A 101 -5.13 5.82 -10.51
C GLU A 101 -6.18 4.93 -9.82
N LEU A 102 -5.83 4.28 -8.71
CA LEU A 102 -6.81 3.55 -7.89
C LEU A 102 -7.81 4.48 -7.20
N ARG A 103 -7.54 5.79 -7.16
CA ARG A 103 -8.41 6.82 -6.57
C ARG A 103 -8.99 6.41 -5.19
N PRO A 104 -8.12 6.02 -4.23
CA PRO A 104 -8.58 5.59 -2.93
C PRO A 104 -9.32 6.72 -2.20
N LEU A 105 -10.20 6.34 -1.27
CA LEU A 105 -10.88 7.26 -0.35
C LEU A 105 -9.87 8.10 0.43
N PHE A 106 -8.81 7.46 0.95
CA PHE A 106 -7.62 8.13 1.45
C PHE A 106 -6.41 7.17 1.46
N GLY A 107 -5.22 7.75 1.55
CA GLY A 107 -3.97 7.03 1.74
C GLY A 107 -3.35 7.35 3.09
N LEU A 108 -2.88 6.33 3.81
CA LEU A 108 -2.06 6.48 5.02
C LEU A 108 -0.64 6.04 4.70
N GLU A 109 0.31 6.89 5.05
CA GLU A 109 1.73 6.61 4.91
C GLU A 109 2.35 6.38 6.28
N VAL A 110 3.10 5.29 6.41
CA VAL A 110 3.91 4.98 7.59
C VAL A 110 5.37 5.05 7.17
N THR A 111 6.16 5.89 7.84
CA THR A 111 7.55 6.16 7.47
C THR A 111 8.32 6.65 8.69
N ALA A 112 9.58 6.23 8.84
CA ALA A 112 10.50 6.80 9.82
C ALA A 112 11.17 8.10 9.32
N THR A 113 11.05 8.40 8.02
CA THR A 113 11.64 9.59 7.39
C THR A 113 10.55 10.40 6.68
N PRO A 114 9.88 11.33 7.40
CA PRO A 114 8.76 12.11 6.86
C PRO A 114 9.23 13.27 5.96
N PHE A 115 10.16 13.00 5.05
CA PHE A 115 10.70 13.96 4.08
C PHE A 115 11.06 13.27 2.77
N VAL A 116 11.21 14.06 1.70
CA VAL A 116 11.77 13.62 0.42
C VAL A 116 13.03 14.39 0.10
N GLU A 117 14.00 13.72 -0.51
CA GLU A 117 15.21 14.36 -1.02
C GLU A 117 14.93 15.16 -2.28
N SER A 118 15.48 16.38 -2.37
CA SER A 118 15.43 17.23 -3.56
C SER A 118 16.81 17.76 -3.90
N SER A 119 16.98 18.31 -5.11
CA SER A 119 18.25 18.95 -5.51
C SER A 119 18.65 20.14 -4.63
N LYS A 120 17.72 20.67 -3.82
CA LYS A 120 17.93 21.78 -2.89
C LYS A 120 17.97 21.34 -1.42
N GLY A 121 17.97 20.02 -1.15
CA GLY A 121 17.92 19.44 0.19
C GLY A 121 16.56 18.80 0.53
N PRO A 122 16.40 18.30 1.78
CA PRO A 122 15.21 17.57 2.18
C PRO A 122 13.98 18.48 2.30
N VAL A 123 12.85 18.02 1.76
CA VAL A 123 11.55 18.69 1.85
C VAL A 123 10.65 17.87 2.77
N GLN A 124 10.30 18.46 3.92
CA GLN A 124 9.45 17.83 4.94
C GLN A 124 8.01 17.65 4.46
N PHE A 125 7.35 16.62 4.96
CA PHE A 125 5.93 16.38 4.72
C PHE A 125 5.07 17.40 5.45
N LYS A 126 4.00 17.83 4.79
CA LYS A 126 3.07 18.82 5.36
C LYS A 126 1.91 18.19 6.13
N ASN A 127 1.53 16.97 5.78
CA ASN A 127 0.35 16.28 6.31
C ASN A 127 0.75 15.18 7.32
N VAL A 128 1.57 15.54 8.31
CA VAL A 128 1.97 14.62 9.38
C VAL A 128 0.92 14.67 10.49
N VAL A 129 0.14 13.60 10.64
CA VAL A 129 -0.94 13.50 11.66
C VAL A 129 -0.41 13.01 13.00
N MET A 130 0.65 12.19 12.99
CA MET A 130 1.32 11.68 14.18
C MET A 130 2.82 11.64 13.91
N ASP A 131 3.60 12.16 14.86
CA ASP A 131 5.07 12.13 14.84
C ASP A 131 5.57 11.51 16.15
N TYR A 132 6.42 10.49 16.02
CA TYR A 132 7.03 9.77 17.14
C TYR A 132 8.50 9.50 16.81
N PRO A 133 9.38 10.48 17.04
CA PRO A 133 10.77 10.41 16.60
C PRO A 133 11.59 9.43 17.45
N LEU A 134 12.69 8.94 16.88
CA LEU A 134 13.61 8.02 17.55
C LEU A 134 14.09 8.52 18.92
N ALA A 135 14.41 9.81 19.05
CA ALA A 135 14.84 10.39 20.32
C ALA A 135 13.80 10.19 21.43
N ARG A 136 12.51 10.42 21.12
CA ARG A 136 11.41 10.17 22.05
C ARG A 136 11.23 8.68 22.35
N ALA A 137 11.36 7.83 21.32
CA ALA A 137 11.30 6.39 21.49
C ALA A 137 12.42 5.84 22.40
N MET A 138 13.59 6.48 22.41
CA MET A 138 14.69 6.19 23.33
C MET A 138 14.40 6.69 24.75
N GLU A 139 13.96 7.94 24.91
CA GLU A 139 13.58 8.52 26.21
C GLU A 139 12.47 7.72 26.91
N ASP A 140 11.49 7.23 26.15
CA ASP A 140 10.39 6.39 26.65
C ASP A 140 10.83 4.93 26.90
N GLY A 141 12.06 4.55 26.54
CA GLY A 141 12.60 3.20 26.73
C GLY A 141 12.04 2.12 25.81
N PHE A 142 11.39 2.51 24.70
CA PHE A 142 10.86 1.56 23.70
C PHE A 142 11.90 1.09 22.69
N VAL A 143 13.03 1.80 22.60
CA VAL A 143 14.15 1.45 21.72
C VAL A 143 15.41 1.25 22.55
N LYS A 144 16.22 0.25 22.17
CA LYS A 144 17.51 -0.01 22.81
C LYS A 144 18.47 1.15 22.55
N GLU A 145 19.18 1.56 23.59
CA GLU A 145 20.29 2.50 23.44
C GLU A 145 21.43 1.83 22.65
N PRO A 146 21.89 2.45 21.55
CA PRO A 146 23.02 1.91 20.80
C PRO A 146 24.29 2.02 21.66
N ALA A 147 24.88 0.87 21.99
CA ALA A 147 26.20 0.82 22.61
C ALA A 147 27.27 0.94 21.52
N VAL A 148 28.06 2.00 21.55
CA VAL A 148 29.27 2.12 20.74
C VAL A 148 30.42 1.49 21.53
N VAL A 149 30.98 0.40 21.01
CA VAL A 149 32.16 -0.30 21.53
C VAL A 149 33.36 -0.09 20.62
#